data_AF-A0A944G9E7-F1
#
_entry.id   AF-A0A944G9E7-F1
#
_cell.length_a   1.000
_cell.length_b   1.000
_cell.length_c   1.000
_cell.angle_alpha   90.00
_cell.angle_beta   90.00
_cell.angle_gamma   90.00
#
_symmetry.space_group_name_H-M   'P 1'
#
loop_
_entity.id
_entity.type
_entity.pdbx_description
1 polymer ?
#
loop_
_entity_poly.entity_id
_entity_poly.type
_entity_poly.pdbx_seq_one_letter_code
_entity_poly.pdbx_strand_id
1 'polypeptide(L)'
;MEKSFWVVDFLPEQVSAERSKQYFAAEDFCCNSQYVNQLYQKFAYLVIKLSCYFDIDGNPSPKIIFESVNGCTTRGYVNFLFADEDVLVTLNGGDLYMTVYNPNERFLQLLRSLVASEGLFLRKS
;
A
#
# COMPACT_ATOMS: atom_id res chain seq x y z
N MET A 1 -22.02 -2.24 -8.89
CA MET A 1 -20.77 -2.83 -9.40
C MET A 1 -19.74 -2.69 -8.32
N GLU A 2 -19.43 -3.78 -7.62
CA GLU A 2 -18.31 -3.81 -6.69
C GLU A 2 -17.03 -3.62 -7.52
N LYS A 3 -16.37 -2.47 -7.37
CA LYS A 3 -15.06 -2.25 -7.98
C LYS A 3 -14.09 -3.16 -7.23
N SER A 4 -13.68 -4.26 -7.85
CA SER A 4 -12.65 -5.13 -7.30
C SER A 4 -11.36 -4.32 -7.18
N PHE A 5 -10.83 -4.21 -5.97
CA PHE A 5 -9.55 -3.57 -5.71
C PHE A 5 -8.53 -4.60 -5.24
N TRP A 6 -7.27 -4.21 -5.23
CA TRP A 6 -6.16 -5.02 -4.73
C TRP A 6 -5.60 -4.40 -3.47
N VAL A 7 -5.10 -5.25 -2.59
CA VAL A 7 -4.52 -4.87 -1.32
C VAL A 7 -3.08 -5.34 -1.27
N VAL A 8 -2.16 -4.41 -1.02
CA VAL A 8 -0.79 -4.70 -0.61
C VAL A 8 -0.78 -4.75 0.90
N ASP A 9 -0.49 -5.92 1.45
CA ASP A 9 -0.75 -6.25 2.86
C ASP A 9 0.48 -6.91 3.49
N PHE A 10 0.60 -6.82 4.81
CA PHE A 10 1.58 -7.59 5.57
C PHE A 10 1.17 -9.05 5.75
N LEU A 11 -0.11 -9.39 5.50
CA LEU A 11 -0.64 -10.75 5.51
C LEU A 11 -1.03 -11.24 4.11
N PRO A 12 -0.82 -12.53 3.80
CA PRO A 12 -1.09 -13.08 2.47
C PRO A 12 -2.58 -13.21 2.13
N GLU A 13 -3.43 -13.33 3.14
CA GLU A 13 -4.85 -13.68 3.01
C GLU A 13 -5.69 -12.89 4.00
N GLN A 14 -6.97 -12.72 3.70
CA GLN A 14 -7.91 -12.09 4.62
C GLN A 14 -8.11 -12.99 5.85
N VAL A 15 -7.97 -12.40 7.03
CA VAL A 15 -8.14 -13.15 8.28
C VAL A 15 -9.62 -13.46 8.50
N SER A 16 -9.92 -14.72 8.85
CA SER A 16 -11.29 -15.14 9.16
C SER A 16 -11.84 -14.43 10.41
N ALA A 17 -13.16 -14.21 10.44
CA ALA A 17 -13.82 -13.52 11.55
C ALA A 17 -13.58 -14.22 12.92
N GLU A 18 -13.44 -15.54 12.93
CA GLU A 18 -13.13 -16.35 14.12
C GLU A 18 -11.76 -16.03 14.74
N ARG A 19 -10.83 -15.49 13.95
CA ARG A 19 -9.47 -15.14 14.37
C ARG A 19 -9.29 -13.64 14.63
N SER A 20 -10.36 -12.85 14.51
CA SER A 20 -10.37 -11.39 14.68
C SER A 20 -9.68 -10.91 15.97
N LYS A 21 -9.90 -11.59 17.10
CA LYS A 21 -9.24 -11.23 18.37
C LYS A 21 -7.71 -11.26 18.29
N GLN A 22 -7.14 -12.28 17.65
CA GLN A 22 -5.69 -12.39 17.50
C GLN A 22 -5.18 -11.41 16.46
N TYR A 23 -5.94 -11.20 15.39
CA TYR A 23 -5.62 -10.20 14.37
C TYR A 23 -5.55 -8.79 14.97
N PHE A 24 -6.57 -8.35 15.69
CA PHE A 24 -6.58 -7.01 16.30
C PHE A 24 -5.46 -6.84 17.34
N ALA A 25 -5.12 -7.88 18.10
CA ALA A 25 -3.98 -7.84 19.02
C ALA A 25 -2.64 -7.69 18.26
N ALA A 26 -2.48 -8.37 17.13
CA ALA A 26 -1.29 -8.25 16.30
C ALA A 26 -1.22 -6.88 15.60
N GLU A 27 -2.35 -6.39 15.08
CA GLU A 27 -2.48 -5.08 14.44
C GLU A 27 -2.12 -3.96 15.42
N ASP A 28 -2.71 -3.97 16.63
CA ASP A 28 -2.41 -3.00 17.67
C ASP A 28 -0.92 -3.02 18.07
N PHE A 29 -0.33 -4.21 18.24
CA PHE A 29 1.10 -4.33 18.52
C PHE A 29 1.96 -3.75 17.41
N CYS A 30 1.66 -4.07 16.14
CA CYS A 30 2.38 -3.56 14.98
C CYS A 30 2.28 -2.04 14.87
N CYS A 31 1.07 -1.48 14.99
CA CYS A 31 0.80 -0.04 14.90
C CYS A 31 1.47 0.77 16.02
N ASN A 32 1.66 0.18 17.20
CA ASN A 32 2.31 0.84 18.34
C ASN A 32 3.82 0.52 18.46
N SER A 33 4.43 -0.12 17.46
CA SER A 33 5.85 -0.48 17.44
C SER A 33 6.61 0.22 16.33
N GLN A 34 7.95 0.08 16.29
CA GLN A 34 8.76 0.58 15.17
C GLN A 34 8.39 -0.08 13.83
N TYR A 35 7.69 -1.22 13.84
CA TYR A 35 7.25 -1.92 12.66
C TYR A 35 6.44 -1.03 11.73
N VAL A 36 5.52 -0.20 12.26
CA VAL A 36 4.69 0.68 11.43
C VAL A 36 5.53 1.64 10.60
N ASN A 37 6.59 2.22 11.17
CA ASN A 37 7.50 3.10 10.43
C ASN A 37 8.27 2.34 9.33
N GLN A 38 8.68 1.10 9.61
CA GLN A 38 9.35 0.26 8.60
C GLN A 38 8.41 -0.13 7.47
N LEU A 39 7.14 -0.41 7.79
CA LEU A 39 6.12 -0.76 6.81
C LEU A 39 5.81 0.43 5.88
N TYR A 40 5.62 1.63 6.43
CA TYR A 40 5.37 2.82 5.62
C TYR A 40 6.58 3.21 4.76
N GLN A 41 7.81 2.95 5.22
CA GLN A 41 8.98 3.08 4.36
C GLN A 41 8.93 2.13 3.16
N LYS A 42 8.52 0.87 3.36
CA LYS A 42 8.33 -0.09 2.24
C LYS A 42 7.26 0.41 1.28
N PHE A 43 6.13 0.90 1.78
CA PHE A 43 5.09 1.48 0.93
C PHE A 43 5.60 2.68 0.14
N ALA A 44 6.37 3.59 0.76
CA ALA A 44 6.99 4.72 0.08
C ALA A 44 7.90 4.25 -1.06
N TYR A 45 8.76 3.27 -0.81
CA TYR A 45 9.65 2.72 -1.83
C TYR A 45 8.90 1.97 -2.94
N LEU A 46 7.77 1.31 -2.65
CA LEU A 46 6.92 0.75 -3.68
C LEU A 46 6.39 1.82 -4.64
N VAL A 47 5.86 2.93 -4.10
CA VAL A 47 5.34 4.04 -4.92
C VAL A 47 6.46 4.70 -5.73
N ILE A 48 7.64 4.92 -5.13
CA ILE A 48 8.82 5.45 -5.84
C ILE A 48 9.26 4.52 -6.98
N LYS A 49 9.28 3.20 -6.76
CA LYS A 49 9.64 2.24 -7.80
C LYS A 49 8.60 2.22 -8.92
N LEU A 50 7.31 2.30 -8.59
CA LEU A 50 6.22 2.41 -9.56
C LEU A 50 6.32 3.70 -10.39
N SER A 51 6.70 4.82 -9.76
CA SER A 51 6.88 6.10 -10.46
C SER A 51 8.05 6.09 -11.45
N CYS A 52 8.89 5.06 -11.46
CA CYS A 52 9.89 4.86 -12.51
C CYS A 52 9.31 4.22 -13.79
N TYR A 53 8.11 3.64 -13.72
CA TYR A 53 7.47 2.93 -14.83
C TYR A 53 6.17 3.60 -15.32
N PHE A 54 5.55 4.39 -14.46
CA PHE A 54 4.22 4.99 -14.66
C PHE A 54 4.21 6.42 -14.13
N ASP A 55 3.54 7.32 -14.83
CA ASP A 55 3.48 8.73 -14.44
C ASP A 55 2.44 8.94 -13.32
N ILE A 56 2.89 9.58 -12.24
CA ILE A 56 2.00 10.02 -11.16
C ILE A 56 1.54 11.45 -11.47
N ASP A 57 0.25 11.72 -11.29
CA ASP A 57 -0.31 13.06 -11.44
C ASP A 57 0.45 14.08 -10.56
N GLY A 58 0.74 15.25 -11.13
CA GLY A 58 1.59 16.26 -10.51
C GLY A 58 3.10 15.94 -10.49
N ASN A 59 3.52 14.78 -10.99
CA ASN A 59 4.92 14.33 -11.11
C ASN A 59 5.77 14.62 -9.85
N PRO A 60 5.36 14.12 -8.67
CA PRO A 60 6.05 14.41 -7.41
C PRO A 60 7.45 13.80 -7.41
N SER A 61 8.43 14.55 -6.91
CA SER A 61 9.77 14.01 -6.70
C SER A 61 9.75 12.82 -5.70
N PRO A 62 10.71 11.87 -5.78
CA PRO A 62 10.79 10.76 -4.84
C PRO A 62 10.82 11.19 -3.37
N LYS A 63 11.40 12.35 -3.07
CA LYS A 63 11.41 12.94 -1.73
C LYS A 63 10.00 13.29 -1.25
N ILE A 64 9.19 13.91 -2.10
CA ILE A 64 7.79 14.27 -1.78
C ILE A 64 6.96 13.01 -1.56
N ILE A 65 7.13 11.99 -2.41
CA ILE A 65 6.46 10.69 -2.23
C ILE A 65 6.81 10.11 -0.86
N PHE A 66 8.09 10.05 -0.54
CA PHE A 66 8.57 9.49 0.72
C PHE A 66 8.05 10.24 1.95
N GLU A 67 8.13 11.57 1.94
CA GLU A 67 7.64 12.42 3.04
C GLU A 67 6.13 12.32 3.20
N SER A 68 5.37 12.25 2.10
CA SER A 68 3.92 12.15 2.12
C SER A 68 3.43 10.82 2.69
N VAL A 69 4.07 9.70 2.31
CA VAL A 69 3.74 8.38 2.85
C VAL A 69 4.14 8.29 4.32
N ASN A 70 5.39 8.63 4.70
CA ASN A 70 5.83 8.52 6.09
C ASN A 70 5.20 9.56 7.03
N GLY A 71 4.70 10.68 6.50
CA GLY A 71 3.91 11.65 7.25
C GLY A 71 2.51 11.14 7.61
N CYS A 72 2.03 10.10 6.92
CA CYS A 72 0.70 9.52 7.09
C CYS A 72 0.66 8.37 8.12
N THR A 73 1.79 7.93 8.68
CA THR A 73 1.91 6.68 9.45
C THR A 73 0.84 6.46 10.53
N THR A 74 0.45 7.51 11.27
CA THR A 74 -0.53 7.38 12.38
C THR A 74 -1.91 7.94 12.05
N ARG A 75 -2.01 8.92 11.16
CA ARG A 75 -3.24 9.64 10.82
C ARG A 75 -3.15 10.24 9.42
N GLY A 76 -4.32 10.53 8.86
CA GLY A 76 -4.43 11.13 7.53
C GLY A 76 -4.56 10.07 6.45
N TYR A 77 -4.40 10.50 5.21
CA TYR A 77 -4.35 9.63 4.04
C TYR A 77 -3.48 10.28 2.97
N VAL A 78 -2.94 9.46 2.08
CA VAL A 78 -2.26 9.91 0.87
C VAL A 78 -2.77 9.10 -0.31
N ASN A 79 -2.97 9.79 -1.42
CA ASN A 79 -3.44 9.23 -2.68
C ASN A 79 -2.42 9.53 -3.77
N PHE A 80 -2.10 8.52 -4.58
CA PHE A 80 -1.31 8.67 -5.80
C PHE A 80 -2.16 8.21 -6.97
N LEU A 81 -2.40 9.11 -7.91
CA LEU A 81 -3.09 8.82 -9.16
C LEU A 81 -2.04 8.58 -10.25
N PHE A 82 -1.96 7.35 -10.76
CA PHE A 82 -1.20 7.03 -11.96
C PHE A 82 -2.11 7.27 -13.16
N ALA A 83 -1.98 8.46 -13.75
CA ALA A 83 -3.04 9.07 -14.56
C ALA A 83 -3.26 8.34 -15.90
N ASP A 84 -2.19 7.92 -16.56
CA ASP A 84 -2.28 7.25 -17.86
C ASP A 84 -2.87 5.84 -17.74
N GLU A 85 -2.72 5.22 -16.56
CA GLU A 85 -3.17 3.87 -16.25
C GLU A 85 -4.56 3.84 -15.58
N ASP A 86 -5.11 5.00 -15.20
CA ASP A 86 -6.32 5.16 -14.37
C ASP A 86 -6.26 4.34 -13.06
N VAL A 87 -5.08 4.34 -12.42
CA VAL A 87 -4.84 3.58 -11.18
C VAL A 87 -4.72 4.51 -9.99
N LEU A 88 -5.53 4.27 -8.97
CA LEU A 88 -5.46 4.99 -7.70
C LEU A 88 -4.81 4.12 -6.64
N VAL A 89 -3.72 4.59 -6.06
CA VAL A 89 -3.08 3.99 -4.89
C VAL A 89 -3.38 4.84 -3.66
N THR A 90 -3.96 4.22 -2.63
CA THR A 90 -4.38 4.89 -1.39
C THR A 90 -3.71 4.24 -0.18
N LEU A 91 -3.21 5.08 0.72
CA LEU A 91 -2.79 4.71 2.06
C LEU A 91 -3.54 5.55 3.08
N ASN A 92 -4.11 4.91 4.11
CA ASN A 92 -4.63 5.62 5.28
C ASN A 92 -3.69 5.43 6.45
N GLY A 93 -3.60 6.42 7.32
CA GLY A 93 -2.81 6.33 8.54
C GLY A 93 -3.39 5.32 9.52
N GLY A 94 -2.52 4.49 10.09
CA GLY A 94 -2.89 3.42 11.01
C GLY A 94 -3.26 2.10 10.32
N ASP A 95 -3.43 2.08 8.99
CA ASP A 95 -3.63 0.84 8.25
C ASP A 95 -2.30 0.12 8.02
N LEU A 96 -2.29 -1.21 8.19
CA LEU A 96 -1.15 -2.06 7.85
C LEU A 96 -1.16 -2.54 6.38
N TYR A 97 -1.92 -1.85 5.54
CA TYR A 97 -2.09 -2.18 4.13
C TYR A 97 -2.22 -0.92 3.27
N MET A 98 -2.01 -1.10 1.96
CA MET A 98 -2.20 -0.11 0.92
C MET A 98 -3.18 -0.65 -0.11
N THR A 99 -4.10 0.20 -0.58
CA THR A 99 -5.13 -0.19 -1.53
C THR A 99 -4.80 0.31 -2.94
N VAL A 100 -5.07 -0.53 -3.94
CA VAL A 100 -4.83 -0.23 -5.36
C VAL A 100 -6.13 -0.47 -6.14
N TYR A 101 -6.70 0.60 -6.67
CA TYR A 101 -7.95 0.59 -7.43
C TYR A 101 -7.68 0.59 -8.94
N ASN A 102 -8.47 -0.19 -9.67
CA ASN A 102 -8.46 -0.31 -11.13
C ASN A 102 -7.08 -0.65 -11.78
N PRO A 103 -6.17 -1.42 -11.17
CA PRO A 103 -4.89 -1.69 -11.81
C PRO A 103 -5.08 -2.54 -13.08
N ASN A 104 -4.45 -2.11 -14.18
CA ASN A 104 -4.35 -2.91 -15.39
C ASN A 104 -3.34 -4.07 -15.20
N GLU A 105 -3.33 -5.03 -16.13
CA GLU A 105 -2.48 -6.23 -16.04
C GLU A 105 -0.99 -5.92 -15.96
N ARG A 106 -0.51 -4.92 -16.71
CA ARG A 106 0.91 -4.50 -16.67
C ARG A 106 1.27 -3.94 -15.31
N PHE A 107 0.41 -3.09 -14.74
CA PHE A 107 0.59 -2.53 -13.40
C PHE A 107 0.61 -3.63 -12.35
N LEU A 108 -0.35 -4.57 -12.40
CA LEU A 108 -0.42 -5.70 -11.48
C LEU A 108 0.81 -6.60 -11.56
N GLN A 109 1.32 -6.89 -12.76
CA GLN A 109 2.49 -7.74 -12.93
C GLN A 109 3.73 -7.13 -12.26
N LEU A 110 4.00 -5.85 -12.48
CA LEU A 110 5.10 -5.14 -11.83
C LEU A 110 4.90 -5.04 -10.33
N LEU A 111 3.68 -4.69 -9.89
CA LEU A 111 3.34 -4.58 -8.48
C LEU A 111 3.59 -5.90 -7.74
N ARG A 112 3.22 -7.06 -8.31
CA ARG A 112 3.50 -8.38 -7.72
C ARG A 112 4.98 -8.60 -7.43
N SER A 113 5.84 -8.31 -8.40
CA SER A 113 7.30 -8.47 -8.25
C SER A 113 7.85 -7.53 -7.18
N LEU A 114 7.40 -6.27 -7.18
CA LEU A 114 7.84 -5.26 -6.23
C LEU A 114 7.41 -5.62 -4.79
N VAL A 115 6.13 -5.97 -4.61
CA VAL A 115 5.56 -6.35 -3.31
C VAL A 115 6.27 -7.57 -2.73
N ALA A 116 6.52 -8.60 -3.54
CA ALA A 116 7.26 -9.79 -3.10
C ALA A 116 8.70 -9.45 -2.67
N SER A 117 9.37 -8.51 -3.36
CA SER A 117 10.74 -8.09 -3.00
C SER A 117 10.83 -7.36 -1.66
N GLU A 118 9.72 -6.77 -1.19
CA GLU A 118 9.62 -6.08 0.10
C GLU A 118 9.16 -7.01 1.24
N GLY A 119 8.91 -8.29 0.96
CA GLY A 119 8.34 -9.25 1.91
C GLY A 119 6.89 -8.92 2.28
N LEU A 120 6.14 -8.32 1.34
CA LEU A 120 4.73 -8.01 1.45
C LEU A 120 3.93 -8.93 0.53
N PHE A 121 2.60 -8.88 0.63
CA PHE A 121 1.70 -9.72 -0.15
C PHE A 121 0.71 -8.89 -0.94
N LEU A 122 0.35 -9.38 -2.13
CA LEU A 122 -0.67 -8.78 -2.97
C LEU A 122 -1.88 -9.72 -3.05
N ARG A 123 -3.03 -9.26 -2.55
CA ARG A 123 -4.28 -10.03 -2.57
C ARG A 123 -5.40 -9.22 -3.23
N LYS A 124 -6.34 -9.93 -3.85
CA LYS A 124 -7.57 -9.33 -4.40
C LYS A 124 -8.59 -9.21 -3.26
N SER A 125 -9.32 -8.10 -3.19
CA SER A 125 -10.45 -7.93 -2.27
C SER A 125 -11.80 -8.13 -2.95
#